data_AF-A0A6J4SU49-F1
#
_entry.id   AF-A0A6J4SU49-F1
#
_cell.length_a   1.000
_cell.length_b   1.000
_cell.length_c   1.000
_cell.angle_alpha   90.00
_cell.angle_beta   90.00
_cell.angle_gamma   90.00
#
_symmetry.space_group_name_H-M   'P 1'
#
loop_
_entity.id
_entity.type
_entity.pdbx_description
1 polymer ?
#
loop_
_entity_poly.entity_id
_entity_poly.type
_entity_poly.pdbx_seq_one_letter_code
_entity_poly.pdbx_strand_id
1 'polypeptide(L)'
;MFAVAAANPDAVAAPAIEVSAGMWAGLAVLVIVMLAIDFFVFARGARTVTVRESAIWSVGWLAVALGFGAALWAWQGAQAGSEYFAGFLLERSLSLDNIFVFAVIFSYFAVPLAVQPKVLSYGIALALVLRLVFILIGAALLANFHFTFYLFGALLIYTAWKLYRHDAQDVHPENNPALRVLR
;
A
#
# COMPACT_ATOMS: atom_id res chain seq x y z
N MET A 1 -48.64 -20.50 -15.41
CA MET A 1 -48.57 -19.24 -16.16
C MET A 1 -48.26 -18.12 -15.16
N PHE A 2 -47.01 -18.03 -14.71
CA PHE A 2 -46.54 -16.99 -13.80
C PHE A 2 -45.79 -15.97 -14.65
N ALA A 3 -46.40 -14.80 -14.86
CA ALA A 3 -45.74 -13.68 -15.50
C ALA A 3 -44.73 -13.08 -14.50
N VAL A 4 -43.45 -13.35 -14.71
CA VAL A 4 -42.37 -12.57 -14.11
C VAL A 4 -42.53 -11.16 -14.68
N ALA A 5 -42.94 -10.23 -13.82
CA ALA A 5 -42.93 -8.81 -14.13
C ALA A 5 -41.51 -8.45 -14.58
N ALA A 6 -41.38 -8.01 -15.82
CA ALA A 6 -40.14 -7.49 -16.37
C ALA A 6 -39.67 -6.35 -15.47
N ALA A 7 -38.66 -6.60 -14.66
CA ALA A 7 -37.96 -5.56 -13.93
C ALA A 7 -37.39 -4.60 -14.98
N ASN A 8 -37.80 -3.33 -14.92
CA ASN A 8 -37.25 -2.27 -15.74
C ASN A 8 -35.72 -2.29 -15.64
N PRO A 9 -34.98 -2.55 -16.74
CA PRO A 9 -33.53 -2.57 -16.73
C PRO A 9 -32.92 -1.19 -16.43
N ASP A 10 -33.73 -0.13 -16.48
CA ASP A 10 -33.30 1.25 -16.30
C ASP A 10 -33.32 1.71 -14.82
N ALA A 11 -33.81 0.89 -13.88
CA ALA A 11 -33.97 1.27 -12.47
C ALA A 11 -32.67 1.24 -11.64
N VAL A 12 -31.56 0.76 -12.22
CA VAL A 12 -30.24 0.69 -11.56
C VAL A 12 -29.18 1.42 -12.40
N ALA A 13 -29.56 2.53 -13.04
CA ALA A 13 -28.57 3.46 -13.55
C ALA A 13 -28.02 4.28 -12.37
N ALA A 14 -27.05 3.72 -11.63
CA ALA A 14 -26.17 4.53 -10.81
C ALA A 14 -25.64 5.65 -11.72
N PRO A 15 -25.64 6.93 -11.28
CA PRO A 15 -25.18 8.02 -12.13
C PRO A 15 -23.76 7.68 -12.59
N ALA A 16 -23.60 7.43 -13.89
CA ALA A 16 -22.30 7.22 -14.49
C ALA A 16 -21.57 8.55 -14.38
N ILE A 17 -20.77 8.70 -13.32
CA ILE A 17 -19.87 9.84 -13.21
C ILE A 17 -18.87 9.65 -14.34
N GLU A 18 -19.06 10.39 -15.43
CA GLU A 18 -18.07 10.48 -16.49
C GLU A 18 -16.81 11.11 -15.91
N VAL A 19 -15.85 10.26 -15.55
CA VAL A 19 -14.58 10.70 -15.00
C VAL A 19 -13.78 11.36 -16.12
N SER A 20 -13.95 12.68 -16.24
CA SER A 20 -13.28 13.47 -17.26
C SER A 20 -11.75 13.46 -17.07
N ALA A 21 -11.01 13.71 -18.15
CA ALA A 21 -9.55 13.88 -18.08
C ALA A 21 -9.13 14.97 -17.08
N GLY A 22 -9.96 15.99 -16.87
CA GLY A 22 -9.74 17.03 -15.87
C GLY A 22 -9.80 16.53 -14.43
N MET A 23 -10.67 15.56 -14.12
CA MET A 23 -10.74 14.92 -12.80
C MET A 23 -9.49 14.07 -12.53
N TRP A 24 -9.00 13.34 -13.54
CA TRP A 24 -7.73 12.62 -13.45
C TRP A 24 -6.54 13.55 -13.25
N ALA A 25 -6.50 14.68 -13.96
CA ALA A 25 -5.47 15.70 -13.78
C ALA A 25 -5.52 16.33 -12.37
N GLY A 26 -6.72 16.65 -11.88
CA GLY A 26 -6.92 17.17 -10.53
C GLY A 26 -6.46 16.20 -9.44
N LEU A 27 -6.80 14.91 -9.58
CA LEU A 27 -6.32 13.86 -8.68
C LEU A 27 -4.80 13.72 -8.72
N ALA A 28 -4.19 13.72 -9.90
CA ALA A 28 -2.74 13.63 -10.05
C ALA A 28 -2.03 14.83 -9.38
N VAL A 29 -2.53 16.05 -9.56
CA VAL A 29 -2.01 17.25 -8.90
C VAL A 29 -2.14 17.15 -7.39
N LEU A 30 -3.31 16.72 -6.88
CA LEU A 30 -3.53 16.53 -5.44
C LEU A 30 -2.53 15.53 -4.86
N VAL A 31 -2.33 14.38 -5.51
CA VAL A 31 -1.36 13.37 -5.07
C VAL A 31 0.06 13.92 -5.08
N ILE A 32 0.48 14.63 -6.14
CA ILE A 32 1.82 15.23 -6.21
C ILE A 32 2.04 16.25 -5.10
N VAL A 33 1.05 17.10 -4.81
CA VAL A 33 1.13 18.09 -3.73
C VAL A 33 1.24 17.39 -2.38
N MET A 34 0.42 16.36 -2.12
CA MET A 34 0.45 15.61 -0.87
C MET A 34 1.80 14.91 -0.68
N LEU A 35 2.33 14.27 -1.73
CA LEU A 35 3.67 13.68 -1.71
C LEU A 35 4.75 14.73 -1.45
N ALA A 36 4.69 15.90 -2.09
CA ALA A 36 5.65 16.97 -1.84
C ALA A 36 5.62 17.40 -0.36
N ILE A 37 4.45 17.52 0.25
CA ILE A 37 4.33 17.83 1.68
C ILE A 37 4.98 16.72 2.53
N ASP A 38 4.70 15.45 2.25
CA ASP A 38 5.30 14.31 2.97
C ASP A 38 6.84 14.32 2.91
N PHE A 39 7.41 14.57 1.73
CA PHE A 39 8.86 14.61 1.54
C PHE A 39 9.54 15.85 2.11
N PHE A 40 8.94 17.04 1.95
CA PHE A 40 9.61 18.29 2.34
C PHE A 40 9.33 18.73 3.77
N VAL A 41 8.15 18.41 4.31
CA VAL A 41 7.70 18.85 5.64
C VAL A 41 7.92 17.75 6.68
N PHE A 42 7.43 16.54 6.43
CA PHE A 42 7.43 15.48 7.44
C PHE A 42 8.76 14.72 7.55
N ALA A 43 9.53 14.58 6.46
CA ALA A 43 10.82 13.89 6.48
C ALA A 43 11.88 14.53 7.41
N ARG A 44 11.67 15.78 7.86
CA ARG A 44 12.62 16.54 8.70
C ARG A 44 12.40 16.35 10.21
N GLY A 45 11.26 15.79 10.62
CA GLY A 45 10.80 15.80 12.01
C GLY A 45 10.71 14.42 12.66
N ALA A 46 11.73 13.57 12.55
CA ALA A 46 11.70 12.24 13.18
C ALA A 46 12.02 12.33 14.68
N ARG A 47 11.00 12.48 15.51
CA ARG A 47 11.10 12.26 16.98
C ARG A 47 11.14 10.75 17.22
N THR A 48 12.02 10.28 18.11
CA THR A 48 12.13 8.86 18.44
C THR A 48 10.92 8.41 19.26
N VAL A 49 9.89 7.87 18.58
CA VAL A 49 8.74 7.24 19.24
C VAL A 49 9.09 5.79 19.53
N THR A 50 8.74 5.31 20.73
CA THR A 50 8.99 3.91 21.10
C THR A 50 8.03 2.96 20.37
N VAL A 51 8.48 1.73 20.08
CA VAL A 51 7.67 0.72 19.36
C VAL A 51 6.33 0.46 20.05
N ARG A 52 6.33 0.42 21.39
CA ARG A 52 5.12 0.20 22.19
C ARG A 52 4.11 1.34 22.05
N GLU A 53 4.59 2.58 22.08
CA GLU A 53 3.74 3.75 21.92
C GLU A 53 3.15 3.81 20.51
N SER A 54 3.97 3.58 19.47
CA SER A 54 3.51 3.50 18.09
C SER A 54 2.46 2.39 17.89
N ALA A 55 2.69 1.21 18.46
CA ALA A 55 1.73 0.10 18.37
C ALA A 55 0.39 0.43 19.01
N ILE A 56 0.38 1.07 20.19
CA ILE A 56 -0.86 1.50 20.86
C ILE A 56 -1.61 2.53 20.00
N TRP A 57 -0.91 3.51 19.44
CA TRP A 57 -1.52 4.49 18.53
C TRP A 57 -2.09 3.83 17.28
N SER A 58 -1.36 2.92 16.64
CA SER A 58 -1.83 2.19 15.46
C SER A 58 -3.08 1.35 15.75
N VAL A 59 -3.10 0.61 16.87
CA VAL A 59 -4.25 -0.20 17.30
C VAL A 59 -5.44 0.69 17.66
N GLY A 60 -5.21 1.84 18.31
CA GLY A 60 -6.26 2.80 18.63
C GLY A 60 -6.95 3.34 17.37
N TRP A 61 -6.18 3.79 16.39
CA TRP A 61 -6.74 4.26 15.11
C TRP A 61 -7.42 3.15 14.32
N LEU A 62 -6.88 1.93 14.35
CA LEU A 62 -7.52 0.75 13.76
C LEU A 62 -8.89 0.49 14.40
N ALA A 63 -8.97 0.51 15.73
CA ALA A 63 -10.23 0.28 16.44
C ALA A 63 -11.28 1.35 16.13
N VAL A 64 -10.88 2.63 16.03
CA VAL A 64 -11.77 3.72 15.62
C VAL A 64 -12.29 3.51 14.20
N ALA A 65 -11.42 3.15 13.26
CA ALA A 65 -11.82 2.90 11.87
C ALA A 65 -12.77 1.70 11.74
N LEU A 66 -12.53 0.62 12.48
CA LEU A 66 -13.41 -0.54 12.53
C LEU A 66 -14.75 -0.21 13.19
N GLY A 67 -14.74 0.56 14.27
CA GLY A 67 -15.95 1.03 14.95
C GLY A 67 -16.81 1.91 14.05
N PHE A 68 -16.19 2.82 13.29
CA PHE A 68 -16.90 3.62 12.29
C PHE A 68 -17.48 2.75 11.18
N GLY A 69 -16.74 1.78 10.65
CA GLY A 69 -17.25 0.87 9.64
C GLY A 69 -18.43 0.03 10.12
N ALA A 70 -18.39 -0.44 11.37
CA ALA A 70 -19.49 -1.17 12.00
C ALA A 70 -20.72 -0.26 12.21
N ALA A 71 -20.51 0.98 12.64
CA ALA A 71 -21.58 1.97 12.76
C ALA A 71 -22.21 2.30 11.40
N LEU A 72 -21.39 2.47 10.36
CA LEU A 72 -21.84 2.70 8.98
C LEU A 72 -22.63 1.51 8.45
N TRP A 73 -22.18 0.29 8.71
CA TRP A 73 -22.90 -0.94 8.34
C TRP A 73 -24.27 -1.00 9.02
N ALA A 74 -24.33 -0.69 10.32
CA ALA A 74 -25.59 -0.68 11.06
C ALA A 74 -26.55 0.42 10.57
N TRP A 75 -26.03 1.56 10.14
CA TRP A 75 -26.84 2.72 9.73
C TRP A 75 -27.26 2.67 8.26
N GLN A 76 -26.33 2.41 7.35
CA GLN A 76 -26.52 2.47 5.89
C GLN A 76 -26.58 1.08 5.23
N GLY A 77 -26.54 0.01 6.03
CA GLY A 77 -26.70 -1.35 5.57
C GLY A 77 -25.42 -1.99 5.03
N ALA A 78 -25.57 -3.24 4.57
CA ALA A 78 -24.44 -4.09 4.18
C ALA A 78 -23.66 -3.56 2.98
N GLN A 79 -24.31 -2.88 2.03
CA GLN A 79 -23.64 -2.37 0.83
C GLN A 79 -22.60 -1.28 1.20
N ALA A 80 -23.04 -0.19 1.85
CA ALA A 80 -22.13 0.87 2.28
C ALA A 80 -21.06 0.38 3.27
N GLY A 81 -21.43 -0.52 4.19
CA GLY A 81 -20.49 -1.16 5.11
C GLY A 81 -19.41 -1.96 4.36
N SER A 82 -19.80 -2.77 3.38
CA SER A 82 -18.86 -3.58 2.59
C SER A 82 -17.93 -2.72 1.71
N GLU A 83 -18.45 -1.65 1.10
CA GLU A 83 -17.64 -0.70 0.33
C GLU A 83 -16.62 0.02 1.21
N TYR A 84 -17.02 0.46 2.40
CA TYR A 84 -16.10 1.05 3.38
C TYR A 84 -15.03 0.06 3.83
N PHE A 85 -15.40 -1.16 4.23
CA PHE A 85 -14.42 -2.14 4.70
C PHE A 85 -13.49 -2.61 3.57
N ALA A 86 -14.00 -2.73 2.34
CA ALA A 86 -13.18 -3.02 1.18
C ALA A 86 -12.14 -1.91 0.95
N GLY A 87 -12.57 -0.64 0.94
CA GLY A 87 -11.66 0.51 0.82
C GLY A 87 -10.66 0.57 1.97
N PHE A 88 -11.11 0.40 3.21
CA PHE A 88 -10.28 0.39 4.41
C PHE A 88 -9.19 -0.68 4.35
N LEU A 89 -9.56 -1.92 4.01
CA LEU A 89 -8.59 -3.03 3.89
C LEU A 89 -7.60 -2.80 2.75
N LEU A 90 -8.05 -2.28 1.61
CA LEU A 90 -7.18 -1.92 0.49
C LEU A 90 -6.15 -0.87 0.90
N GLU A 91 -6.58 0.18 1.59
CA GLU A 91 -5.70 1.25 2.05
C GLU A 91 -4.67 0.73 3.09
N ARG A 92 -5.12 -0.11 4.04
CA ARG A 92 -4.23 -0.70 5.04
C ARG A 92 -3.24 -1.69 4.43
N SER A 93 -3.66 -2.51 3.47
CA SER A 93 -2.78 -3.48 2.81
C SER A 93 -1.68 -2.80 1.99
N LEU A 94 -2.03 -1.71 1.28
CA LEU A 94 -1.07 -0.92 0.49
C LEU A 94 0.02 -0.24 1.33
N SER A 95 -0.29 0.15 2.57
CA SER A 95 0.71 0.75 3.47
C SER A 95 1.60 -0.29 4.16
N LEU A 96 1.04 -1.46 4.51
CA LEU A 96 1.78 -2.56 5.13
C LEU A 96 2.78 -3.23 4.17
N ASP A 97 2.41 -3.38 2.89
CA ASP A 97 3.31 -3.90 1.85
C ASP A 97 4.61 -3.07 1.77
N ASN A 98 4.46 -1.74 1.79
CA ASN A 98 5.58 -0.80 1.74
C ASN A 98 6.48 -0.89 2.97
N ILE A 99 5.91 -0.86 4.19
CA ILE A 99 6.68 -0.93 5.44
C ILE A 99 7.42 -2.26 5.55
N PHE A 100 6.79 -3.35 5.12
CA PHE A 100 7.37 -4.67 5.18
C PHE A 100 8.66 -4.77 4.37
N VAL A 101 8.66 -4.28 3.13
CA VAL A 101 9.87 -4.27 2.27
C VAL A 101 11.00 -3.47 2.93
N PHE A 102 10.69 -2.30 3.51
CA PHE A 102 11.70 -1.50 4.21
C PHE A 102 12.26 -2.21 5.45
N ALA A 103 11.41 -2.89 6.24
CA ALA A 103 11.86 -3.64 7.41
C ALA A 103 12.85 -4.76 7.00
N VAL A 104 12.54 -5.52 5.96
CA VAL A 104 13.44 -6.57 5.44
C VAL A 104 14.77 -5.99 4.96
N ILE A 105 14.73 -4.88 4.20
CA ILE A 105 15.95 -4.22 3.70
C ILE A 105 16.80 -3.71 4.87
N PHE A 106 16.21 -3.04 5.86
CA PHE A 106 16.94 -2.51 7.02
C PHE A 106 17.54 -3.63 7.88
N SER A 107 16.80 -4.72 8.09
CA SER A 107 17.31 -5.89 8.79
C SER A 107 18.45 -6.55 8.03
N TYR A 108 18.31 -6.75 6.71
CA TYR A 108 19.34 -7.34 5.87
C TYR A 108 20.67 -6.54 5.89
N PHE A 109 20.58 -5.21 5.88
CA PHE A 109 21.76 -4.33 5.91
C PHE A 109 22.18 -3.86 7.32
N ALA A 110 21.49 -4.32 8.38
CA ALA A 110 21.70 -3.89 9.77
C ALA A 110 21.78 -2.35 9.93
N VAL A 111 20.83 -1.63 9.31
CA VAL A 111 20.86 -0.16 9.24
C VAL A 111 20.59 0.47 10.63
N PRO A 112 21.52 1.28 11.18
CA PRO A 112 21.34 1.90 12.51
C PRO A 112 20.10 2.81 12.57
N LEU A 113 19.35 2.76 13.68
CA LEU A 113 18.10 3.53 13.89
C LEU A 113 18.27 5.05 13.65
N ALA A 114 19.44 5.61 13.94
CA ALA A 114 19.72 7.04 13.77
C ALA A 114 19.72 7.50 12.30
N VAL A 115 20.02 6.61 11.35
CA VAL A 115 20.05 6.95 9.91
C VAL A 115 18.83 6.44 9.14
N GLN A 116 18.00 5.58 9.76
CA GLN A 116 16.80 5.03 9.13
C GLN A 116 15.85 6.10 8.55
N PRO A 117 15.55 7.24 9.21
CA PRO A 117 14.66 8.25 8.64
C PRO A 117 15.17 8.83 7.31
N LYS A 118 16.49 9.01 7.19
CA LYS A 118 17.12 9.52 5.95
C LYS A 118 17.07 8.46 4.86
N VAL A 119 17.43 7.22 5.17
CA VAL A 119 17.40 6.11 4.20
C VAL A 119 15.96 5.82 3.76
N LEU A 120 15.00 5.86 4.68
CA LEU A 120 13.58 5.69 4.40
C LEU A 120 13.07 6.75 3.43
N SER A 121 13.47 8.01 3.60
CA SER A 121 13.08 9.09 2.68
C SER A 121 13.54 8.80 1.25
N TYR A 122 14.82 8.48 1.03
CA TYR A 122 15.30 8.11 -0.31
C TYR A 122 14.65 6.82 -0.83
N GLY A 123 14.42 5.85 0.07
CA GLY A 123 13.75 4.59 -0.24
C GLY A 123 12.32 4.77 -0.73
N ILE A 124 11.51 5.61 -0.07
CA ILE A 124 10.14 5.91 -0.51
C ILE A 124 10.15 6.62 -1.86
N ALA A 125 11.05 7.59 -2.07
CA ALA A 125 11.14 8.29 -3.35
C ALA A 125 11.45 7.32 -4.50
N LEU A 126 12.44 6.45 -4.30
CA LEU A 126 12.80 5.42 -5.27
C LEU A 126 11.65 4.42 -5.48
N ALA A 127 11.02 3.94 -4.41
CA ALA A 127 9.93 2.97 -4.46
C ALA A 127 8.72 3.52 -5.22
N LEU A 128 8.38 4.81 -5.06
CA LEU A 128 7.30 5.46 -5.80
C LEU A 128 7.60 5.53 -7.30
N VAL A 129 8.83 5.88 -7.68
CA VAL A 129 9.25 5.90 -9.09
C VAL A 129 9.22 4.50 -9.69
N LEU A 130 9.81 3.51 -9.00
CA LEU A 130 9.79 2.11 -9.44
C LEU A 130 8.36 1.59 -9.56
N ARG A 131 7.48 1.94 -8.62
CA ARG A 131 6.06 1.60 -8.65
C ARG A 131 5.37 2.20 -9.87
N LEU A 132 5.58 3.48 -10.17
CA LEU A 132 5.01 4.11 -11.36
C LEU A 132 5.49 3.41 -12.64
N VAL A 133 6.80 3.16 -12.76
CA VAL A 133 7.37 2.46 -13.92
C VAL A 133 6.79 1.05 -14.05
N PHE A 134 6.74 0.29 -12.96
CA PHE A 134 6.19 -1.06 -12.94
C PHE A 134 4.71 -1.09 -13.32
N ILE A 135 3.91 -0.13 -12.85
CA ILE A 135 2.48 -0.02 -13.21
C ILE A 135 2.32 0.32 -14.69
N LEU A 136 3.07 1.29 -15.22
CA LEU A 136 2.95 1.70 -16.63
C LEU A 136 3.38 0.56 -17.57
N ILE A 137 4.51 -0.09 -17.28
CA ILE A 137 4.98 -1.24 -18.05
C ILE A 137 4.01 -2.41 -17.89
N GLY A 138 3.59 -2.72 -16.66
CA GLY A 138 2.66 -3.80 -16.37
C GLY A 138 1.33 -3.62 -17.08
N ALA A 139 0.76 -2.41 -17.07
CA ALA A 139 -0.46 -2.07 -17.79
C ALA A 139 -0.30 -2.26 -19.30
N ALA A 140 0.81 -1.78 -19.88
CA ALA A 140 1.10 -1.98 -21.31
C ALA A 140 1.27 -3.47 -21.67
N LEU A 141 1.95 -4.25 -20.82
CA LEU A 141 2.14 -5.68 -21.05
C LEU A 141 0.82 -6.47 -20.92
N LEU A 142 -0.03 -6.11 -19.95
CA LEU A 142 -1.35 -6.75 -19.77
C LEU A 142 -2.31 -6.42 -20.92
N ALA A 143 -2.21 -5.23 -21.50
CA ALA A 143 -3.03 -4.84 -22.65
C ALA A 143 -2.70 -5.64 -23.93
N ASN A 144 -1.46 -6.11 -24.08
CA ASN A 144 -1.00 -6.79 -25.29
C ASN A 144 -0.91 -8.32 -25.13
N PHE A 145 -0.71 -8.84 -23.92
CA PHE A 145 -0.43 -10.25 -23.69
C PHE A 145 -1.23 -10.82 -22.51
N HIS A 146 -2.26 -11.62 -22.81
CA HIS A 146 -3.09 -12.26 -21.79
C HIS A 146 -2.31 -13.24 -20.87
N PHE A 147 -1.22 -13.86 -21.36
CA PHE A 147 -0.38 -14.74 -20.55
C PHE A 147 0.34 -13.99 -19.41
N THR A 148 0.61 -12.70 -19.59
CA THR A 148 1.33 -11.87 -18.62
C THR A 148 0.62 -11.80 -17.27
N PHE A 149 -0.71 -11.87 -17.26
CA PHE A 149 -1.49 -11.92 -16.03
C PHE A 149 -1.12 -13.14 -15.16
N TYR A 150 -1.05 -14.33 -15.77
CA TYR A 150 -0.67 -15.56 -15.06
C TYR A 150 0.79 -15.51 -14.60
N LEU A 151 1.68 -14.94 -15.41
CA LEU A 151 3.09 -14.77 -15.05
C LEU A 151 3.26 -13.88 -13.82
N PHE A 152 2.63 -12.70 -13.81
CA PHE A 152 2.67 -11.79 -12.65
C PHE A 152 2.00 -12.42 -11.42
N GLY A 153 0.87 -13.09 -11.58
CA GLY A 153 0.20 -13.79 -10.48
C GLY A 153 1.10 -14.88 -9.85
N ALA A 154 1.74 -15.70 -10.68
CA ALA A 154 2.69 -16.72 -10.22
C ALA A 154 3.92 -16.09 -9.55
N LEU A 155 4.47 -15.01 -10.11
CA LEU A 155 5.59 -14.27 -9.53
C LEU A 155 5.23 -13.71 -8.14
N LEU A 156 4.05 -13.12 -7.98
CA LEU A 156 3.57 -12.59 -6.69
C LEU A 156 3.44 -13.68 -5.63
N ILE A 157 2.83 -14.83 -6.00
CA ILE A 157 2.71 -15.99 -5.10
C ILE A 157 4.11 -16.50 -4.71
N TYR A 158 5.02 -16.61 -5.68
CA TYR A 158 6.40 -17.02 -5.42
C TYR A 158 7.12 -16.06 -4.47
N THR A 159 7.01 -14.75 -4.68
CA THR A 159 7.64 -13.75 -3.80
C THR A 159 7.07 -13.79 -2.40
N ALA A 160 5.75 -13.91 -2.25
CA ALA A 160 5.08 -14.02 -0.95
C ALA A 160 5.54 -15.28 -0.21
N TRP A 161 5.65 -16.41 -0.91
CA TRP A 161 6.12 -17.67 -0.33
C TRP A 161 7.59 -17.63 0.07
N LYS A 162 8.46 -17.08 -0.79
CA LYS A 162 9.89 -16.93 -0.51
C LYS A 162 10.10 -16.08 0.75
N LEU A 163 9.30 -15.02 0.87
CA LEU A 163 9.39 -14.08 1.96
C LEU A 163 8.89 -14.67 3.28
N TYR A 164 7.80 -15.43 3.25
CA TYR A 164 7.31 -16.20 4.40
C TYR A 164 8.35 -17.20 4.93
N ARG A 165 9.19 -17.76 4.05
CA ARG A 165 10.24 -18.72 4.42
C ARG A 165 11.56 -18.11 4.88
N HIS A 166 11.77 -16.81 4.72
CA HIS A 166 12.95 -16.16 5.30
C HIS A 166 12.65 -15.81 6.76
N ASP A 167 13.04 -16.71 7.66
CA ASP A 167 13.10 -16.42 9.09
C ASP A 167 14.06 -15.26 9.33
N ALA A 168 13.67 -14.37 10.26
CA ALA A 168 14.53 -13.38 10.87
C ALA A 168 15.62 -14.07 11.71
N GLN A 169 16.49 -14.86 11.08
CA GLN A 169 17.66 -15.41 11.74
C GLN A 169 18.63 -14.27 12.03
N ASP A 170 19.05 -14.23 13.29
CA ASP A 170 19.95 -13.26 13.90
C ASP A 170 21.06 -12.80 12.95
N VAL A 171 20.94 -11.56 12.49
CA VAL A 171 21.99 -10.88 11.74
C VAL A 171 23.08 -10.51 12.73
N HIS A 172 24.02 -11.43 12.93
CA HIS A 172 25.29 -11.15 13.61
C HIS A 172 26.05 -10.08 12.79
N PRO A 173 26.30 -8.87 13.32
CA PRO A 173 26.86 -7.71 12.59
C PRO A 173 28.31 -7.86 12.07
N GLU A 174 28.87 -9.06 12.12
CA GLU A 174 30.31 -9.32 12.07
C GLU A 174 30.82 -9.74 10.68
N ASN A 175 29.93 -10.11 9.76
CA ASN A 175 30.30 -10.75 8.49
C ASN A 175 29.85 -9.99 7.23
N ASN A 176 29.69 -8.67 7.29
CA ASN A 176 29.41 -7.88 6.09
C ASN A 176 30.65 -7.80 5.18
N PRO A 177 30.62 -8.34 3.94
CA PRO A 177 31.75 -8.24 3.00
C PRO A 177 32.13 -6.79 2.67
N ALA A 178 31.24 -5.82 2.90
CA ALA A 178 31.53 -4.40 2.73
C ALA A 178 32.58 -3.85 3.73
N LEU A 179 32.74 -4.46 4.92
CA LEU A 179 33.77 -4.05 5.89
C LEU A 179 35.17 -4.62 5.57
N ARG A 180 35.25 -5.59 4.66
CA ARG A 180 36.52 -6.24 4.28
C ARG A 180 37.29 -5.49 3.20
N VAL A 181 36.64 -4.54 2.53
CA VAL A 181 37.22 -3.71 1.46
C VAL A 181 37.82 -2.40 2.02
N LEU A 182 37.51 -2.04 3.27
CA LEU A 182 37.93 -0.79 3.91
C LEU A 182 38.94 -0.97 5.06
N ARG A 183 39.53 -2.16 5.21
CA ARG A 183 40.69 -2.41 6.08
C ARG A 183 41.95 -2.52 5.26
#